data_AF-A0A420RB20-F1
#
_entry.id   AF-A0A420RB20-F1
#
_cell.length_a   1.000
_cell.length_b   1.000
_cell.length_c   1.000
_cell.angle_alpha   90.00
_cell.angle_beta   90.00
_cell.angle_gamma   90.00
#
_symmetry.space_group_name_H-M   'P 1'
#
loop_
_entity.id
_entity.type
_entity.pdbx_description
1 polymer ?
#
loop_
_entity_poly.entity_id
_entity_poly.type
_entity_poly.pdbx_seq_one_letter_code
_entity_poly.pdbx_strand_id
1 'polypeptide(L)'
;MAADSWNPRILPWVELWLEDSIYVDRGPSMAYLFWDDTGMRALVEEFENDFLERYDTLLTPVERSDVFRILYGDLDTELIQHPATWISGSDMATWTDPKTGKAHGYYNTSVTPDYETPVVSLLWGLEADNDPESDAYWRQSYTYPQQLSQWAFAAAPQHPVFERYMDNLRNYTKDNEPTAQNSDPLKRTGPAAVTLATKSWLEDHVGFRWASLTGLKDGGKSKLVHDILILPITGFHHGSRNDVMGRKPITDPAARLCHHGTGLWKHFNFEGEYGKIEPKLQLNREYSGRSKMAEVLGVVSGAAGLLSLAIEVTKLSYTYIASVRGAPKSLTSYIGELATLTSVLLQLDDLIQARRVNSQNSQILSKALNDCQQEVEHLKAKLERKVSYGRIKAKVAALAWPLSESELQDKVNMLHRYNGIFSSALQADSFALVLRDVKSGNLPGTAIASHFFSSSRPKESVSNVLRSLIAQALHSCPIIPQEALALYEKGSQNLMMTDLINVLAAIAKSMTTCIILDALDECPFLPKLFNILLTLQELGVRIFATARDLPKIRKHFEKKPRVEISATRQDLDFYVNHRLEHGEVDVESIGTELKSDLVSAIVKMAAGRKFNQESSGMLID
;
A
#
# COMPACT_ATOMS: atom_id res chain seq x y z
N MET A 1 -16.18 -31.44 0.31
CA MET A 1 -17.06 -30.34 -0.18
C MET A 1 -17.57 -30.70 -1.56
N ALA A 2 -18.81 -30.32 -1.92
CA ALA A 2 -19.32 -30.54 -3.29
C ALA A 2 -18.65 -29.56 -4.27
N ALA A 3 -18.34 -29.99 -5.50
CA ALA A 3 -17.71 -29.14 -6.52
C ALA A 3 -18.53 -27.87 -6.83
N ASP A 4 -19.85 -27.95 -6.68
CA ASP A 4 -20.80 -26.85 -6.89
C ASP A 4 -20.62 -25.66 -5.92
N SER A 5 -19.84 -25.84 -4.84
CA SER A 5 -19.51 -24.76 -3.89
C SER A 5 -18.14 -24.13 -4.13
N TRP A 6 -17.43 -24.50 -5.20
CA TRP A 6 -16.08 -24.01 -5.48
C TRP A 6 -16.14 -22.64 -6.15
N ASN A 7 -15.10 -21.82 -5.92
CA ASN A 7 -15.01 -20.51 -6.56
C ASN A 7 -15.01 -20.69 -8.10
N PRO A 8 -15.94 -20.05 -8.84
CA PRO A 8 -16.00 -20.17 -10.30
C PRO A 8 -14.70 -19.78 -11.02
N ARG A 9 -13.80 -19.03 -10.38
CA ARG A 9 -12.48 -18.66 -10.92
C ARG A 9 -11.43 -19.78 -10.81
N ILE A 10 -11.65 -20.77 -9.96
CA ILE A 10 -10.74 -21.92 -9.76
C ILE A 10 -11.15 -23.09 -10.66
N LEU A 11 -12.47 -23.23 -10.90
CA LEU A 11 -13.04 -24.34 -11.66
C LEU A 11 -12.38 -24.57 -13.03
N PRO A 12 -12.08 -23.54 -13.86
CA PRO A 12 -11.47 -23.76 -15.17
C PRO A 12 -10.08 -24.41 -15.09
N TRP A 13 -9.31 -24.07 -14.06
CA TRP A 13 -7.97 -24.63 -13.86
C TRP A 13 -8.05 -26.07 -13.36
N VAL A 14 -8.95 -26.33 -12.42
CA VAL A 14 -9.26 -27.68 -11.95
C VAL A 14 -9.72 -28.59 -13.09
N GLU A 15 -10.61 -28.08 -13.94
CA GLU A 15 -11.07 -28.80 -15.13
C GLU A 15 -9.91 -29.05 -16.09
N LEU A 16 -9.06 -28.06 -16.35
CA LEU A 16 -7.87 -28.21 -17.19
C LEU A 16 -6.94 -29.33 -16.69
N TRP A 17 -6.64 -29.35 -15.39
CA TRP A 17 -5.86 -30.42 -14.76
C TRP A 17 -6.52 -31.79 -14.89
N LEU A 18 -7.83 -31.86 -14.68
CA LEU A 18 -8.60 -33.09 -14.80
C LEU A 18 -8.60 -33.59 -16.25
N GLU A 19 -8.81 -32.71 -17.22
CA GLU A 19 -8.79 -33.04 -18.65
C GLU A 19 -7.43 -33.62 -19.07
N ASP A 20 -6.33 -32.94 -18.73
CA ASP A 20 -4.98 -33.40 -19.01
C ASP A 20 -4.63 -34.72 -18.30
N SER A 21 -5.30 -35.04 -17.17
CA SER A 21 -5.09 -36.31 -16.47
C SER A 21 -5.77 -37.53 -17.11
N ILE A 22 -6.88 -37.32 -17.84
CA ILE A 22 -7.74 -38.39 -18.37
C ILE A 22 -7.69 -38.53 -19.90
N TYR A 23 -7.47 -37.45 -20.64
CA TYR A 23 -7.54 -37.47 -22.10
C TYR A 23 -6.17 -37.79 -22.70
N VAL A 24 -6.06 -38.99 -23.30
CA VAL A 24 -4.83 -39.52 -23.91
C VAL A 24 -4.26 -38.59 -25.01
N ASP A 25 -5.12 -37.83 -25.69
CA ASP A 25 -4.71 -36.87 -26.73
C ASP A 25 -3.94 -35.66 -26.16
N ARG A 26 -4.03 -35.41 -24.84
CA ARG A 26 -3.31 -34.33 -24.14
C ARG A 26 -1.99 -34.77 -23.51
N GLY A 27 -1.83 -36.06 -23.25
CA GLY A 27 -0.60 -36.63 -22.71
C GLY A 27 -0.79 -37.99 -22.05
N PRO A 28 0.28 -38.54 -21.46
CA PRO A 28 0.19 -39.76 -20.64
C PRO A 28 -0.74 -39.55 -19.45
N SER A 29 -1.65 -40.51 -19.22
CA SER A 29 -2.57 -40.46 -18.08
C SER A 29 -1.82 -40.34 -16.75
N MET A 30 -2.37 -39.54 -15.84
CA MET A 30 -1.84 -39.33 -14.50
C MET A 30 -2.98 -39.37 -13.46
N ALA A 31 -2.64 -39.71 -12.23
CA ALA A 31 -3.60 -39.61 -11.14
C ALA A 31 -3.77 -38.13 -10.73
N TYR A 32 -5.01 -37.66 -10.66
CA TYR A 32 -5.35 -36.33 -10.14
C TYR A 32 -6.20 -36.49 -8.89
N LEU A 33 -5.65 -36.09 -7.74
CA LEU A 33 -6.24 -36.32 -6.42
C LEU A 33 -6.44 -34.99 -5.68
N PHE A 34 -7.60 -34.85 -5.05
CA PHE A 34 -7.89 -33.75 -4.14
C PHE A 34 -7.86 -34.24 -2.70
N TRP A 35 -7.16 -33.48 -1.86
CA TRP A 35 -7.08 -33.74 -0.44
C TRP A 35 -7.85 -32.65 0.30
N ASP A 36 -8.80 -33.06 1.14
CA ASP A 36 -9.43 -32.16 2.10
C ASP A 36 -8.68 -32.17 3.43
N ASP A 37 -9.08 -31.28 4.35
CA ASP A 37 -8.44 -31.16 5.66
C ASP A 37 -8.41 -32.48 6.45
N THR A 38 -9.40 -33.35 6.25
CA THR A 38 -9.48 -34.64 6.93
C THR A 38 -8.44 -35.61 6.36
N GLY A 39 -8.34 -35.70 5.04
CA GLY A 39 -7.36 -36.53 4.35
C GLY A 39 -5.92 -36.05 4.60
N MET A 40 -5.68 -34.74 4.57
CA MET A 40 -4.37 -34.17 4.87
C MET A 40 -3.92 -34.52 6.29
N ARG A 41 -4.81 -34.30 7.27
CA ARG A 41 -4.52 -34.60 8.67
C ARG A 41 -4.29 -36.10 8.91
N ALA A 42 -5.06 -36.98 8.26
CA ALA A 42 -4.92 -38.42 8.38
C ALA A 42 -3.53 -38.91 7.90
N LEU A 43 -3.01 -38.32 6.82
CA LEU A 43 -1.66 -38.64 6.33
C LEU A 43 -0.56 -38.15 7.29
N VAL A 44 -0.71 -36.95 7.85
CA VAL A 44 0.22 -36.45 8.88
C VAL A 44 0.17 -37.34 10.13
N GLU A 45 -1.01 -37.81 10.53
CA GLU A 45 -1.17 -38.72 11.66
C GLU A 45 -0.50 -40.09 11.44
N GLU A 46 -0.54 -40.62 10.22
CA GLU A 46 0.08 -41.91 9.86
C GLU A 46 1.60 -41.80 9.75
N PHE A 47 2.11 -40.79 9.04
CA PHE A 47 3.53 -40.72 8.64
C PHE A 47 4.38 -39.78 9.50
N GLU A 48 3.78 -38.77 10.12
CA GLU A 48 4.46 -37.72 10.90
C GLU A 48 3.77 -37.55 12.26
N ASN A 49 3.40 -38.67 12.90
CA ASN A 49 2.57 -38.71 14.11
C ASN A 49 3.12 -37.81 15.24
N ASP A 50 4.43 -37.79 15.40
CA ASP A 50 5.12 -36.99 16.42
C ASP A 50 5.08 -35.47 16.15
N PHE A 51 4.68 -35.06 14.93
CA PHE A 51 4.41 -33.68 14.56
C PHE A 51 2.92 -33.32 14.60
N LEU A 52 2.02 -34.29 14.68
CA LEU A 52 0.57 -34.10 14.55
C LEU A 52 0.00 -33.05 15.51
N GLU A 53 0.43 -33.06 16.78
CA GLU A 53 -0.03 -32.08 17.77
C GLU A 53 0.34 -30.64 17.35
N ARG A 54 1.57 -30.44 16.83
CA ARG A 54 2.04 -29.14 16.35
C ARG A 54 1.33 -28.74 15.07
N TYR A 55 1.12 -29.69 14.16
CA TYR A 55 0.35 -29.48 12.94
C TYR A 55 -1.06 -28.97 13.26
N ASP A 56 -1.74 -29.57 14.24
CA ASP A 56 -3.10 -29.21 14.64
C ASP A 56 -3.21 -27.91 15.44
N THR A 57 -2.16 -27.52 16.19
CA THR A 57 -2.25 -26.41 17.16
C THR A 57 -1.47 -25.16 16.77
N LEU A 58 -0.39 -25.28 16.01
CA LEU A 58 0.50 -24.17 15.66
C LEU A 58 0.32 -23.64 14.24
N LEU A 59 -0.06 -24.52 13.31
CA LEU A 59 -0.19 -24.17 11.89
C LEU A 59 -1.61 -23.71 11.58
N THR A 60 -1.71 -22.60 10.85
CA THR A 60 -2.97 -22.16 10.23
C THR A 60 -3.38 -23.14 9.11
N PRO A 61 -4.64 -23.13 8.65
CA PRO A 61 -5.08 -24.02 7.56
C PRO A 61 -4.22 -23.92 6.29
N VAL A 62 -3.72 -22.72 5.96
CA VAL A 62 -2.84 -22.50 4.81
C VAL A 62 -1.47 -23.16 5.04
N GLU A 63 -0.86 -22.95 6.20
CA GLU A 63 0.44 -23.56 6.53
C GLU A 63 0.36 -25.08 6.67
N ARG A 64 -0.79 -25.60 7.12
CA ARG A 64 -1.08 -27.05 7.09
C ARG A 64 -1.11 -27.59 5.68
N SER A 65 -1.71 -26.82 4.76
CA SER A 65 -1.66 -27.14 3.34
C SER A 65 -0.24 -27.04 2.79
N ASP A 66 0.59 -26.08 3.24
CA ASP A 66 1.97 -25.96 2.77
C ASP A 66 2.84 -27.15 3.17
N VAL A 67 2.71 -27.60 4.42
CA VAL A 67 3.37 -28.81 4.93
C VAL A 67 2.85 -30.05 4.19
N PHE A 68 1.58 -30.07 3.82
CA PHE A 68 0.99 -31.18 3.08
C PHE A 68 1.33 -31.17 1.58
N ARG A 69 1.51 -29.99 0.97
CA ARG A 69 1.76 -29.77 -0.47
C ARG A 69 3.07 -30.33 -0.98
N ILE A 70 3.71 -31.22 -0.22
CA ILE A 70 4.97 -31.87 -0.58
C ILE A 70 4.85 -32.77 -1.85
N LEU A 71 3.68 -32.82 -2.50
CA LEU A 71 3.44 -33.64 -3.70
C LEU A 71 2.65 -32.99 -4.87
N TYR A 72 1.99 -31.82 -4.77
CA TYR A 72 1.46 -31.09 -5.95
C TYR A 72 0.88 -29.69 -5.67
N GLY A 73 0.76 -28.87 -6.72
CA GLY A 73 0.55 -27.43 -6.67
C GLY A 73 -0.87 -26.88 -6.41
N ASP A 74 -0.99 -25.55 -6.40
CA ASP A 74 -2.18 -24.79 -6.02
C ASP A 74 -3.34 -24.93 -7.02
N LEU A 75 -4.56 -24.86 -6.50
CA LEU A 75 -5.80 -25.02 -7.28
C LEU A 75 -6.01 -23.94 -8.35
N ASP A 76 -5.36 -22.79 -8.19
CA ASP A 76 -5.41 -21.65 -9.11
C ASP A 76 -4.20 -21.57 -10.04
N THR A 77 -3.59 -22.73 -10.31
CA THR A 77 -2.49 -22.87 -11.25
C THR A 77 -3.00 -23.32 -12.61
N GLU A 78 -2.81 -22.49 -13.62
CA GLU A 78 -3.03 -22.84 -15.02
C GLU A 78 -1.89 -23.73 -15.52
N LEU A 79 -2.26 -24.86 -16.13
CA LEU A 79 -1.36 -25.79 -16.77
C LEU A 79 -1.08 -25.36 -18.22
N ILE A 80 0.15 -24.96 -18.52
CA ILE A 80 0.54 -24.53 -19.88
C ILE A 80 1.06 -25.72 -20.68
N GLN A 81 1.78 -26.64 -20.04
CA GLN A 81 2.32 -27.85 -20.65
C GLN A 81 2.05 -29.05 -19.78
N HIS A 82 1.73 -30.19 -20.40
CA HIS A 82 1.49 -31.45 -19.69
C HIS A 82 2.71 -31.82 -18.80
N PRO A 83 2.52 -32.28 -17.55
CA PRO A 83 3.64 -32.55 -16.62
C PRO A 83 4.70 -33.51 -17.14
N ALA A 84 4.29 -34.50 -17.93
CA ALA A 84 5.20 -35.44 -18.59
C ALA A 84 6.22 -34.79 -19.55
N THR A 85 6.00 -33.54 -19.98
CA THR A 85 6.90 -32.81 -20.88
C THR A 85 7.67 -31.69 -20.17
N TRP A 86 7.56 -31.57 -18.83
CA TRP A 86 8.19 -30.45 -18.12
C TRP A 86 9.72 -30.45 -18.20
N ILE A 87 10.32 -31.63 -18.32
CA ILE A 87 11.78 -31.82 -18.38
C ILE A 87 12.18 -32.17 -19.81
N SER A 88 13.03 -31.34 -20.41
CA SER A 88 13.60 -31.59 -21.73
C SER A 88 15.11 -31.79 -21.68
N GLY A 89 15.70 -32.34 -22.74
CA GLY A 89 17.16 -32.45 -22.89
C GLY A 89 17.90 -31.11 -22.74
N SER A 90 17.27 -30.01 -23.19
CA SER A 90 17.83 -28.66 -23.01
C SER A 90 17.81 -28.16 -21.57
N ASP A 91 16.85 -28.60 -20.75
CA ASP A 91 16.77 -28.20 -19.34
C ASP A 91 17.89 -28.83 -18.49
N MET A 92 18.34 -30.02 -18.90
CA MET A 92 19.43 -30.75 -18.26
C MET A 92 20.81 -30.37 -18.81
N ALA A 93 20.89 -29.48 -19.80
CA ALA A 93 22.14 -29.16 -20.48
C ALA A 93 23.20 -28.58 -19.52
N THR A 94 24.47 -28.85 -19.84
CA THR A 94 25.58 -28.34 -19.03
C THR A 94 25.60 -26.82 -18.99
N TRP A 95 25.97 -26.29 -17.83
CA TRP A 95 26.12 -24.85 -17.59
C TRP A 95 27.25 -24.61 -16.59
N THR A 96 27.76 -23.40 -16.56
CA THR A 96 28.96 -23.07 -15.76
C THR A 96 28.64 -21.93 -14.82
N ASP A 97 29.00 -22.06 -13.54
CA ASP A 97 28.95 -20.93 -12.61
C ASP A 97 29.96 -19.87 -13.06
N PRO A 98 29.51 -18.66 -13.44
CA PRO A 98 30.39 -17.64 -14.00
C PRO A 98 31.46 -17.14 -13.01
N LYS A 99 31.26 -17.33 -11.69
CA LYS A 99 32.20 -16.85 -10.66
C LYS A 99 33.25 -17.89 -10.30
N THR A 100 32.87 -19.16 -10.27
CA THR A 100 33.77 -20.25 -9.83
C THR A 100 34.32 -21.08 -11.00
N GLY A 101 33.71 -20.99 -12.18
CA GLY A 101 34.06 -21.82 -13.35
C GLY A 101 33.62 -23.29 -13.23
N LYS A 102 32.91 -23.66 -12.15
CA LYS A 102 32.43 -25.03 -11.93
C LYS A 102 31.30 -25.35 -12.91
N ALA A 103 31.43 -26.47 -13.63
CA ALA A 103 30.40 -26.97 -14.52
C ALA A 103 29.36 -27.81 -13.75
N HIS A 104 28.10 -27.66 -14.12
CA HIS A 104 26.92 -28.34 -13.62
C HIS A 104 26.08 -28.84 -14.79
N GLY A 105 25.02 -29.60 -14.51
CA GLY A 105 24.14 -30.22 -15.51
C GLY A 105 24.59 -31.61 -15.96
N TYR A 106 23.89 -32.15 -16.96
CA TYR A 106 24.07 -33.51 -17.46
C TYR A 106 24.86 -33.49 -18.77
N TYR A 107 25.94 -34.27 -18.82
CA TYR A 107 26.92 -34.23 -19.91
C TYR A 107 26.41 -34.85 -21.23
N ASN A 108 25.35 -35.68 -21.18
CA ASN A 108 24.81 -36.37 -22.34
C ASN A 108 23.34 -35.99 -22.61
N THR A 109 23.11 -34.85 -23.26
CA THR A 109 21.75 -34.36 -23.59
C THR A 109 21.10 -35.06 -24.79
N SER A 110 21.84 -35.91 -25.50
CA SER A 110 21.37 -36.65 -26.69
C SER A 110 20.54 -37.89 -26.34
N VAL A 111 20.55 -38.30 -25.07
CA VAL A 111 19.77 -39.43 -24.56
C VAL A 111 18.77 -38.84 -23.56
N THR A 112 17.48 -38.90 -23.87
CA THR A 112 16.44 -38.69 -22.86
C THR A 112 16.59 -39.78 -21.81
N PRO A 113 16.91 -39.44 -20.54
CA PRO A 113 16.93 -40.43 -19.47
C PRO A 113 15.58 -41.15 -19.43
N ASP A 114 15.62 -42.48 -19.39
CA ASP A 114 14.40 -43.26 -19.19
C ASP A 114 13.96 -43.22 -17.73
N TYR A 115 12.75 -43.72 -17.46
CA TYR A 115 12.21 -43.79 -16.10
C TYR A 115 13.05 -44.68 -15.16
N GLU A 116 13.91 -45.55 -15.69
CA GLU A 116 14.72 -46.47 -14.89
C GLU A 116 15.99 -45.80 -14.33
N THR A 117 16.47 -44.73 -14.98
CA THR A 117 17.64 -43.96 -14.54
C THR A 117 17.37 -42.45 -14.52
N PRO A 118 16.45 -41.98 -13.65
CA PRO A 118 16.08 -40.57 -13.62
C PRO A 118 17.28 -39.71 -13.21
N VAL A 119 17.57 -38.70 -14.04
CA VAL A 119 18.63 -37.70 -13.78
C VAL A 119 18.12 -36.58 -12.88
N VAL A 120 16.80 -36.36 -12.85
CA VAL A 120 16.14 -35.33 -12.05
C VAL A 120 15.22 -36.03 -11.05
N SER A 121 15.50 -35.84 -9.77
CA SER A 121 14.69 -36.35 -8.66
C SER A 121 13.88 -35.23 -7.98
N LEU A 122 14.16 -33.96 -8.30
CA LEU A 122 13.43 -32.82 -7.77
C LEU A 122 13.43 -31.67 -8.78
N LEU A 123 12.26 -31.09 -9.01
CA LEU A 123 12.05 -29.96 -9.92
C LEU A 123 11.40 -28.82 -9.16
N TRP A 124 12.05 -27.65 -9.19
CA TRP A 124 11.52 -26.39 -8.69
C TRP A 124 11.37 -25.37 -9.80
N GLY A 125 10.49 -24.39 -9.61
CA GLY A 125 10.49 -23.13 -10.34
C GLY A 125 11.00 -21.99 -9.47
N LEU A 126 11.57 -20.96 -10.10
CA LEU A 126 11.83 -19.69 -9.42
C LEU A 126 10.56 -18.83 -9.40
N GLU A 127 10.20 -18.31 -8.23
CA GLU A 127 9.21 -17.23 -8.09
C GLU A 127 9.87 -15.85 -7.93
N ALA A 128 11.18 -15.80 -7.66
CA ALA A 128 11.94 -14.57 -7.66
C ALA A 128 13.34 -14.82 -8.22
N ASP A 129 13.81 -13.90 -9.07
CA ASP A 129 15.17 -13.89 -9.59
C ASP A 129 15.71 -12.46 -9.69
N ASN A 130 16.23 -11.97 -8.57
CA ASN A 130 16.82 -10.64 -8.45
C ASN A 130 18.34 -10.71 -8.55
N ASP A 131 19.00 -9.58 -8.83
CA ASP A 131 20.47 -9.55 -8.80
C ASP A 131 20.96 -10.01 -7.41
N PRO A 132 21.75 -11.10 -7.32
CA PRO A 132 22.21 -11.64 -6.04
C PRO A 132 23.06 -10.67 -5.21
N GLU A 133 23.68 -9.69 -5.87
CA GLU A 133 24.49 -8.65 -5.22
C GLU A 133 23.66 -7.41 -4.85
N SER A 134 22.37 -7.39 -5.19
CA SER A 134 21.43 -6.33 -4.87
C SER A 134 20.52 -6.72 -3.71
N ASP A 135 20.06 -5.72 -2.98
CA ASP A 135 19.04 -5.83 -1.95
C ASP A 135 17.63 -5.54 -2.52
N ALA A 136 17.43 -5.56 -3.83
CA ALA A 136 16.12 -5.31 -4.46
C ALA A 136 15.06 -6.39 -4.15
N TYR A 137 15.47 -7.58 -3.72
CA TYR A 137 14.57 -8.72 -3.47
C TYR A 137 13.71 -8.53 -2.22
N TRP A 138 14.30 -8.08 -1.11
CA TRP A 138 13.55 -7.82 0.13
C TRP A 138 12.53 -6.71 -0.08
N ARG A 139 12.87 -5.74 -0.94
CA ARG A 139 11.97 -4.66 -1.35
C ARG A 139 10.77 -5.11 -2.16
N GLN A 140 10.82 -6.30 -2.76
CA GLN A 140 9.69 -6.92 -3.46
C GLN A 140 8.95 -7.94 -2.58
N SER A 141 9.23 -7.94 -1.27
CA SER A 141 8.70 -8.89 -0.28
C SER A 141 9.23 -10.32 -0.42
N TYR A 142 10.38 -10.54 -1.07
CA TYR A 142 11.03 -11.86 -1.12
C TYR A 142 12.10 -11.99 -0.03
N THR A 143 12.29 -13.19 0.50
CA THR A 143 13.32 -13.46 1.53
C THR A 143 14.70 -13.72 0.93
N TYR A 144 14.75 -14.27 -0.29
CA TYR A 144 16.00 -14.57 -1.01
C TYR A 144 16.01 -13.89 -2.39
N PRO A 145 17.19 -13.49 -2.92
CA PRO A 145 17.29 -12.97 -4.29
C PRO A 145 16.78 -13.96 -5.34
N GLN A 146 17.19 -15.22 -5.21
CA GLN A 146 16.63 -16.38 -5.91
C GLN A 146 15.75 -17.13 -4.92
N GLN A 147 14.44 -17.08 -5.11
CA GLN A 147 13.45 -17.76 -4.26
C GLN A 147 12.66 -18.76 -5.10
N LEU A 148 12.53 -19.98 -4.56
CA LEU A 148 11.78 -21.07 -5.17
C LEU A 148 10.28 -20.87 -4.96
N SER A 149 9.45 -21.27 -5.91
CA SER A 149 8.01 -21.40 -5.72
C SER A 149 7.70 -22.58 -4.81
N GLN A 150 6.84 -22.38 -3.81
CA GLN A 150 6.28 -23.49 -3.02
C GLN A 150 4.91 -23.95 -3.54
N TRP A 151 4.19 -23.10 -4.27
CA TRP A 151 2.85 -23.38 -4.82
C TRP A 151 2.83 -24.44 -5.93
N ALA A 152 3.97 -24.92 -6.43
CA ALA A 152 4.07 -26.08 -7.31
C ALA A 152 5.52 -26.59 -7.33
N PHE A 153 5.69 -27.90 -7.53
CA PHE A 153 6.95 -28.57 -7.81
C PHE A 153 6.71 -30.03 -8.23
N ALA A 154 7.74 -30.76 -8.62
CA ALA A 154 7.68 -32.22 -8.83
C ALA A 154 8.87 -32.90 -8.15
N ALA A 155 8.65 -34.04 -7.49
CA ALA A 155 9.71 -34.74 -6.78
C ALA A 155 9.54 -36.26 -6.78
N ALA A 156 10.67 -36.96 -6.76
CA ALA A 156 10.72 -38.37 -6.40
C ALA A 156 10.38 -38.53 -4.90
N PRO A 157 9.76 -39.66 -4.50
CA PRO A 157 9.48 -39.94 -3.11
C PRO A 157 10.75 -39.85 -2.24
N GLN A 158 10.61 -39.30 -1.02
CA GLN A 158 11.67 -39.26 0.00
C GLN A 158 12.94 -38.49 -0.41
N HIS A 159 12.82 -37.50 -1.30
CA HIS A 159 13.96 -36.64 -1.62
C HIS A 159 14.49 -35.94 -0.34
N PRO A 160 15.80 -36.00 -0.02
CA PRO A 160 16.36 -35.54 1.27
C PRO A 160 16.14 -34.06 1.61
N VAL A 161 15.85 -33.24 0.60
CA VAL A 161 15.46 -31.82 0.79
C VAL A 161 14.20 -31.68 1.65
N PHE A 162 13.24 -32.61 1.55
CA PHE A 162 12.01 -32.55 2.33
C PHE A 162 12.22 -32.98 3.79
N GLU A 163 13.09 -33.94 4.04
CA GLU A 163 13.51 -34.27 5.41
C GLU A 163 14.14 -33.05 6.07
N ARG A 164 15.04 -32.37 5.36
CA ARG A 164 15.66 -31.14 5.85
C ARG A 164 14.65 -30.01 6.07
N TYR A 165 13.65 -29.88 5.20
CA TYR A 165 12.54 -28.94 5.39
C TYR A 165 11.77 -29.26 6.69
N MET A 166 11.43 -30.52 6.92
CA MET A 166 10.75 -30.97 8.13
C MET A 166 11.61 -30.75 9.39
N ASP A 167 12.91 -31.03 9.33
CA ASP A 167 13.84 -30.76 10.43
C ASP A 167 13.90 -29.26 10.75
N ASN A 168 14.00 -28.40 9.72
CA ASN A 168 13.97 -26.96 9.89
C ASN A 168 12.66 -26.50 10.55
N LEU A 169 11.52 -27.02 10.12
CA LEU A 169 10.21 -26.71 10.69
C LEU A 169 10.07 -27.21 12.14
N ARG A 170 10.56 -28.41 12.43
CA ARG A 170 10.57 -29.00 13.79
C ARG A 170 11.44 -28.18 14.74
N ASN A 171 12.62 -27.76 14.31
CA ASN A 171 13.50 -26.91 15.11
C ASN A 171 12.90 -25.52 15.32
N TYR A 172 12.33 -24.93 14.26
CA TYR A 172 11.64 -23.65 14.34
C TYR A 172 10.49 -23.65 15.36
N THR A 173 9.76 -24.76 15.44
CA THR A 173 8.62 -24.94 16.36
C THR A 173 9.02 -25.37 17.78
N LYS A 174 10.20 -25.98 17.99
CA LYS A 174 10.72 -26.35 19.31
C LYS A 174 11.30 -25.15 20.09
N ASP A 175 12.03 -24.26 19.43
CA ASP A 175 12.79 -23.19 20.11
C ASP A 175 11.97 -21.91 20.39
N ASN A 176 10.71 -21.84 19.91
CA ASN A 176 9.89 -20.62 19.90
C ASN A 176 8.45 -20.81 20.42
N GLU A 177 8.16 -21.68 21.41
CA GLU A 177 6.78 -21.93 21.86
C GLU A 177 5.94 -20.67 22.23
N PRO A 178 6.50 -19.56 22.77
CA PRO A 178 5.74 -18.31 22.98
C PRO A 178 5.74 -17.34 21.78
N THR A 179 6.70 -17.47 20.84
CA THR A 179 6.98 -16.55 19.73
C THR A 179 6.54 -17.06 18.36
N ALA A 180 6.33 -18.38 18.21
CA ALA A 180 5.92 -19.05 16.98
C ALA A 180 4.47 -18.75 16.54
N GLN A 181 3.67 -18.09 17.40
CA GLN A 181 2.33 -17.61 17.03
C GLN A 181 2.34 -16.24 16.31
N ASN A 182 3.49 -15.54 16.28
CA ASN A 182 3.65 -14.21 15.67
C ASN A 182 4.62 -14.18 14.45
N SER A 183 5.09 -15.34 13.97
CA SER A 183 6.00 -15.43 12.83
C SER A 183 5.27 -15.45 11.49
N ASP A 184 5.81 -14.75 10.49
CA ASP A 184 5.31 -14.74 9.10
C ASP A 184 5.21 -16.16 8.51
N PRO A 185 4.01 -16.65 8.14
CA PRO A 185 3.81 -17.96 7.51
C PRO A 185 4.74 -18.24 6.32
N LEU A 186 5.08 -17.19 5.55
CA LEU A 186 5.96 -17.29 4.37
C LEU A 186 7.38 -17.76 4.72
N LYS A 187 7.86 -17.46 5.93
CA LYS A 187 9.19 -17.87 6.41
C LYS A 187 9.17 -19.22 7.11
N ARG A 188 8.00 -19.68 7.55
CA ARG A 188 7.84 -20.91 8.33
C ARG A 188 7.55 -22.13 7.46
N THR A 189 6.60 -22.02 6.53
CA THR A 189 6.19 -23.14 5.64
C THR A 189 6.18 -22.79 4.16
N GLY A 190 6.20 -21.50 3.82
CA GLY A 190 6.09 -21.02 2.45
C GLY A 190 7.40 -21.05 1.63
N PRO A 191 7.45 -20.27 0.53
CA PRO A 191 8.58 -20.22 -0.42
C PRO A 191 9.97 -20.04 0.19
N ALA A 192 10.10 -19.25 1.25
CA ALA A 192 11.39 -19.03 1.90
C ALA A 192 11.88 -20.30 2.63
N ALA A 193 10.97 -21.08 3.22
CA ALA A 193 11.32 -22.30 3.95
C ALA A 193 11.82 -23.41 3.00
N VAL A 194 11.14 -23.63 1.87
CA VAL A 194 11.60 -24.59 0.84
C VAL A 194 12.88 -24.12 0.15
N THR A 195 13.06 -22.80 -0.02
CA THR A 195 14.30 -22.21 -0.52
C THR A 195 15.45 -22.49 0.44
N LEU A 196 15.28 -22.26 1.75
CA LEU A 196 16.31 -22.52 2.76
C LEU A 196 16.70 -24.00 2.80
N ALA A 197 15.72 -24.91 2.80
CA ALA A 197 15.97 -26.35 2.82
C ALA A 197 16.78 -26.81 1.60
N THR A 198 16.34 -26.41 0.39
CA THR A 198 17.02 -26.78 -0.86
C THR A 198 18.40 -26.14 -0.96
N LYS A 199 18.51 -24.84 -0.63
CA LYS A 199 19.76 -24.10 -0.66
C LYS A 199 20.81 -24.70 0.26
N SER A 200 20.47 -24.88 1.53
CA SER A 200 21.40 -25.44 2.52
C SER A 200 21.78 -26.88 2.19
N TRP A 201 20.86 -27.68 1.66
CA TRP A 201 21.17 -29.03 1.19
C TRP A 201 22.21 -29.02 0.06
N LEU A 202 22.02 -28.20 -0.98
CA LEU A 202 22.96 -28.08 -2.10
C LEU A 202 24.31 -27.45 -1.69
N GLU A 203 24.30 -26.47 -0.80
CA GLU A 203 25.51 -25.88 -0.23
C GLU A 203 26.32 -26.93 0.54
N ASP A 204 25.67 -27.71 1.41
CA ASP A 204 26.34 -28.72 2.23
C ASP A 204 26.82 -29.94 1.41
N HIS A 205 26.01 -30.44 0.48
CA HIS A 205 26.28 -31.71 -0.21
C HIS A 205 27.22 -31.57 -1.39
N VAL A 206 27.10 -30.46 -2.14
CA VAL A 206 27.85 -30.28 -3.40
C VAL A 206 28.62 -28.96 -3.46
N GLY A 207 28.66 -28.19 -2.37
CA GLY A 207 29.36 -26.90 -2.31
C GLY A 207 28.80 -25.90 -3.31
N PHE A 208 27.48 -25.93 -3.55
CA PHE A 208 26.85 -25.11 -4.57
C PHE A 208 26.75 -23.65 -4.16
N ARG A 209 27.04 -22.72 -5.09
CA ARG A 209 26.83 -21.29 -4.86
C ARG A 209 25.41 -20.92 -5.28
N TRP A 210 24.50 -20.75 -4.33
CA TRP A 210 23.08 -20.44 -4.63
C TRP A 210 22.89 -19.25 -5.58
N ALA A 211 23.67 -18.18 -5.39
CA ALA A 211 23.65 -16.98 -6.24
C ALA A 211 24.01 -17.23 -7.72
N SER A 212 24.55 -18.40 -8.07
CA SER A 212 24.77 -18.80 -9.47
C SER A 212 23.48 -19.21 -10.19
N LEU A 213 22.36 -19.36 -9.47
CA LEU A 213 21.07 -19.70 -10.05
C LEU A 213 20.46 -18.59 -10.91
N THR A 214 20.88 -17.34 -10.72
CA THR A 214 20.28 -16.21 -11.42
C THR A 214 20.31 -16.37 -12.93
N GLY A 215 19.17 -16.20 -13.57
CA GLY A 215 18.96 -16.25 -15.01
C GLY A 215 19.13 -14.89 -15.70
N LEU A 216 19.30 -13.81 -14.93
CA LEU A 216 19.35 -12.43 -15.44
C LEU A 216 20.44 -12.18 -16.49
N LYS A 217 21.51 -12.98 -16.50
CA LYS A 217 22.66 -12.81 -17.39
C LYS A 217 22.85 -13.94 -18.40
N ASP A 218 22.02 -14.99 -18.34
CA ASP A 218 22.11 -16.17 -19.22
C ASP A 218 20.83 -16.41 -20.04
N GLY A 219 19.89 -15.45 -20.01
CA GLY A 219 18.64 -15.52 -20.76
C GLY A 219 17.56 -16.38 -20.10
N GLY A 220 17.69 -16.61 -18.79
CA GLY A 220 16.76 -17.46 -18.02
C GLY A 220 17.00 -18.93 -18.31
N LYS A 221 18.24 -19.40 -18.24
CA LYS A 221 18.58 -20.81 -18.47
C LYS A 221 18.18 -21.67 -17.26
N SER A 222 17.55 -22.83 -17.53
CA SER A 222 17.30 -23.89 -16.54
C SER A 222 18.61 -24.43 -15.97
N LYS A 223 18.61 -24.76 -14.68
CA LYS A 223 19.83 -25.14 -13.95
C LYS A 223 19.62 -26.44 -13.22
N LEU A 224 20.20 -27.51 -13.78
CA LEU A 224 20.34 -28.79 -13.11
C LEU A 224 21.60 -28.77 -12.24
N VAL A 225 21.44 -29.06 -10.95
CA VAL A 225 22.51 -29.18 -9.96
C VAL A 225 22.29 -30.47 -9.18
N HIS A 226 23.28 -31.38 -9.21
CA HIS A 226 23.08 -32.73 -8.72
C HIS A 226 21.88 -33.37 -9.46
N ASP A 227 20.82 -33.74 -8.76
CA ASP A 227 19.56 -34.27 -9.28
C ASP A 227 18.39 -33.28 -9.13
N ILE A 228 18.68 -32.02 -8.81
CA ILE A 228 17.69 -30.95 -8.63
C ILE A 228 17.70 -30.03 -9.85
N LEU A 229 16.61 -30.02 -10.60
CA LEU A 229 16.37 -29.10 -11.70
C LEU A 229 15.62 -27.86 -11.21
N ILE A 230 16.20 -26.69 -11.45
CA ILE A 230 15.57 -25.41 -11.13
C ILE A 230 15.27 -24.68 -12.43
N LEU A 231 13.98 -24.53 -12.72
CA LEU A 231 13.47 -23.80 -13.88
C LEU A 231 13.53 -22.28 -13.63
N PRO A 232 13.79 -21.49 -14.68
CA PRO A 232 13.81 -20.04 -14.58
C PRO A 232 12.43 -19.48 -14.21
N ILE A 233 12.38 -18.20 -13.85
CA ILE A 233 11.13 -17.49 -13.51
C ILE A 233 10.08 -17.51 -14.65
N THR A 234 10.51 -17.72 -15.90
CA THR A 234 9.63 -17.94 -17.06
C THR A 234 8.90 -19.28 -16.98
N GLY A 235 9.52 -20.31 -16.43
CA GLY A 235 8.95 -21.66 -16.36
C GLY A 235 7.74 -21.73 -15.44
N PHE A 236 7.84 -21.08 -14.28
CA PHE A 236 6.78 -21.02 -13.26
C PHE A 236 6.28 -19.58 -13.19
N HIS A 237 5.42 -19.25 -14.15
CA HIS A 237 4.88 -17.91 -14.34
C HIS A 237 3.96 -17.53 -13.17
N HIS A 238 3.90 -16.25 -12.78
CA HIS A 238 2.92 -15.76 -11.80
C HIS A 238 2.43 -14.35 -12.11
N GLY A 239 1.11 -14.14 -12.07
CA GLY A 239 0.48 -12.84 -12.33
C GLY A 239 0.52 -12.39 -13.81
N SER A 240 -0.08 -11.22 -14.09
CA SER A 240 -0.40 -10.75 -15.45
C SER A 240 0.66 -9.86 -16.13
N ARG A 241 1.79 -9.57 -15.47
CA ARG A 241 2.82 -8.65 -15.98
C ARG A 241 3.99 -9.41 -16.61
N ASN A 242 4.20 -9.18 -17.90
CA ASN A 242 5.43 -9.55 -18.60
C ASN A 242 6.57 -8.58 -18.19
N ASP A 243 7.83 -9.05 -18.24
CA ASP A 243 9.07 -8.26 -18.05
C ASP A 243 9.49 -7.93 -16.59
N VAL A 244 8.96 -8.64 -15.58
CA VAL A 244 9.48 -8.56 -14.21
C VAL A 244 10.63 -9.56 -14.02
N MET A 245 11.79 -9.13 -13.53
CA MET A 245 12.95 -10.00 -13.24
C MET A 245 13.45 -10.81 -14.47
N GLY A 246 13.38 -10.23 -15.67
CA GLY A 246 13.82 -10.90 -16.91
C GLY A 246 12.88 -12.02 -17.39
N ARG A 247 11.66 -12.08 -16.84
CA ARG A 247 10.64 -13.06 -17.22
C ARG A 247 10.11 -12.83 -18.63
N LYS A 248 10.02 -13.90 -19.40
CA LYS A 248 9.45 -13.90 -20.75
C LYS A 248 7.93 -14.16 -20.73
N PRO A 249 7.20 -13.82 -21.81
CA PRO A 249 5.75 -14.03 -21.87
C PRO A 249 5.35 -15.50 -21.66
N ILE A 250 4.10 -15.73 -21.26
CA ILE A 250 3.53 -17.08 -21.06
C ILE A 250 3.56 -17.95 -22.32
N THR A 251 3.64 -17.34 -23.51
CA THR A 251 3.79 -18.04 -24.79
C THR A 251 5.22 -18.52 -25.06
N ASP A 252 6.18 -18.20 -24.20
CA ASP A 252 7.56 -18.67 -24.35
C ASP A 252 7.63 -20.20 -24.16
N PRO A 253 8.39 -20.93 -25.00
CA PRO A 253 8.50 -22.38 -24.89
C PRO A 253 9.02 -22.90 -23.55
N ALA A 254 9.65 -22.05 -22.73
CA ALA A 254 10.10 -22.42 -21.38
C ALA A 254 8.97 -22.42 -20.34
N ALA A 255 7.82 -21.80 -20.61
CA ALA A 255 6.70 -21.74 -19.66
C ALA A 255 6.05 -23.13 -19.45
N ARG A 256 5.71 -23.46 -18.19
CA ARG A 256 5.09 -24.74 -17.78
C ARG A 256 3.80 -24.54 -17.03
N LEU A 257 3.80 -23.59 -16.11
CA LEU A 257 2.69 -23.26 -15.21
C LEU A 257 2.49 -21.74 -15.13
N CYS A 258 1.26 -21.31 -14.86
CA CYS A 258 0.96 -19.94 -14.47
C CYS A 258 0.11 -19.90 -13.19
N HIS A 259 0.63 -19.25 -12.15
CA HIS A 259 -0.09 -19.02 -10.90
C HIS A 259 -0.90 -17.72 -10.95
N HIS A 260 -2.22 -17.83 -10.70
CA HIS A 260 -3.15 -16.68 -10.79
C HIS A 260 -3.39 -15.95 -9.46
N GLY A 261 -2.97 -16.51 -8.32
CA GLY A 261 -2.95 -15.81 -7.03
C GLY A 261 -4.34 -15.42 -6.51
N THR A 262 -5.36 -16.24 -6.76
CA THR A 262 -6.76 -16.03 -6.38
C THR A 262 -7.06 -16.25 -4.89
N GLY A 263 -6.07 -16.77 -4.12
CA GLY A 263 -6.14 -16.91 -2.67
C GLY A 263 -5.70 -15.65 -1.91
N LEU A 264 -6.62 -15.03 -1.16
CA LEU A 264 -6.37 -13.89 -0.27
C LEU A 264 -5.76 -14.35 1.07
N TRP A 265 -4.47 -14.67 1.08
CA TRP A 265 -3.78 -15.13 2.31
C TRP A 265 -2.43 -14.48 2.61
N LYS A 266 -1.94 -13.57 1.74
CA LYS A 266 -0.79 -12.74 2.10
C LYS A 266 -1.20 -11.83 3.25
N HIS A 267 -0.70 -12.11 4.45
CA HIS A 267 -0.62 -11.08 5.49
C HIS A 267 0.22 -9.92 4.94
N PHE A 268 -0.34 -8.72 4.99
CA PHE A 268 0.31 -7.50 4.52
C PHE A 268 1.66 -7.33 5.24
N ASN A 269 2.78 -7.51 4.52
CA ASN A 269 4.13 -7.43 5.08
C ASN A 269 4.68 -6.01 4.88
N PHE A 270 4.79 -5.26 5.98
CA PHE A 270 5.09 -3.83 5.98
C PHE A 270 6.48 -3.48 5.41
N GLU A 271 7.50 -4.31 5.63
CA GLU A 271 8.85 -4.10 5.06
C GLU A 271 8.90 -4.34 3.54
N GLY A 272 8.12 -5.33 3.09
CA GLY A 272 8.01 -5.69 1.68
C GLY A 272 7.16 -4.72 0.85
N GLU A 273 6.18 -4.05 1.45
CA GLU A 273 5.38 -3.00 0.81
C GLU A 273 6.11 -1.64 0.80
N TYR A 274 6.87 -1.31 1.85
CA TYR A 274 7.73 -0.12 1.91
C TYR A 274 8.83 -0.14 0.83
N GLY A 275 9.39 -1.32 0.54
CA GLY A 275 10.42 -1.48 -0.49
C GLY A 275 9.90 -1.41 -1.93
N LYS A 276 8.63 -1.74 -2.21
CA LYS A 276 8.02 -1.60 -3.54
C LYS A 276 7.83 -0.15 -3.97
N ILE A 277 7.86 0.78 -3.00
CA ILE A 277 7.66 2.22 -3.18
C ILE A 277 8.99 2.92 -3.57
N GLU A 278 10.14 2.39 -3.14
CA GLU A 278 11.46 3.03 -3.32
C GLU A 278 12.00 3.06 -4.78
N PRO A 279 11.81 2.04 -5.65
CA PRO A 279 12.31 2.06 -7.03
C PRO A 279 11.61 3.10 -7.93
N LYS A 280 10.35 3.46 -7.61
CA LYS A 280 9.63 4.52 -8.34
C LYS A 280 10.24 5.91 -8.13
N LEU A 281 11.07 6.09 -7.09
CA LEU A 281 11.77 7.33 -6.81
C LEU A 281 13.13 7.45 -7.50
N GLN A 282 13.73 6.36 -7.99
CA GLN A 282 15.10 6.34 -8.51
C GLN A 282 15.23 6.55 -10.04
N LEU A 283 14.16 6.47 -10.83
CA LEU A 283 14.25 6.67 -12.29
C LEU A 283 14.30 8.14 -12.77
N ASN A 284 14.41 9.11 -11.85
CA ASN A 284 14.56 10.53 -12.19
C ASN A 284 15.71 11.14 -11.38
N ARG A 285 16.95 10.74 -11.70
CA ARG A 285 18.16 11.42 -11.24
C ARG A 285 18.90 12.01 -12.42
N GLU A 286 18.51 13.21 -12.79
CA GLU A 286 19.47 14.23 -13.22
C GLU A 286 18.90 15.62 -12.90
N TYR A 287 19.77 16.48 -12.34
CA TYR A 287 19.60 17.90 -11.94
C TYR A 287 18.95 18.28 -10.58
N SER A 288 19.86 18.69 -9.67
CA SER A 288 19.83 19.78 -8.66
C SER A 288 18.69 19.86 -7.61
N GLY A 289 19.05 19.70 -6.32
CA GLY A 289 18.21 20.14 -5.18
C GLY A 289 18.29 19.33 -3.87
N ARG A 290 19.50 19.03 -3.37
CA ARG A 290 19.75 18.02 -2.29
C ARG A 290 19.10 18.28 -0.91
N SER A 291 18.72 19.51 -0.56
CA SER A 291 18.14 19.83 0.76
C SER A 291 16.61 19.68 0.82
N LYS A 292 15.92 19.80 -0.32
CA LYS A 292 14.44 19.81 -0.40
C LYS A 292 13.88 18.38 -0.48
N MET A 293 14.69 17.45 -0.98
CA MET A 293 14.33 16.05 -1.18
C MET A 293 14.31 15.24 0.12
N ALA A 294 15.24 15.50 1.05
CA ALA A 294 15.29 14.80 2.33
C ALA A 294 14.05 15.08 3.20
N GLU A 295 13.54 16.32 3.17
CA GLU A 295 12.33 16.70 3.91
C GLU A 295 11.06 16.06 3.31
N VAL A 296 10.96 15.98 1.99
CA VAL A 296 9.85 15.31 1.30
C VAL A 296 9.86 13.81 1.60
N LEU A 297 11.03 13.18 1.59
CA LEU A 297 11.20 11.76 1.92
C LEU A 297 10.76 11.42 3.35
N GLY A 298 11.06 12.28 4.33
CA GLY A 298 10.63 12.08 5.72
C GLY A 298 9.11 12.22 5.94
N VAL A 299 8.44 13.05 5.14
CA VAL A 299 6.97 13.17 5.15
C VAL A 299 6.32 11.92 4.53
N VAL A 300 6.88 11.40 3.43
CA VAL A 300 6.42 10.17 2.78
C VAL A 300 6.48 8.99 3.74
N SER A 301 7.63 8.78 4.38
CA SER A 301 7.83 7.64 5.29
C SER A 301 6.95 7.73 6.53
N GLY A 302 6.77 8.93 7.08
CA GLY A 302 5.91 9.15 8.23
C GLY A 302 4.41 8.93 7.94
N ALA A 303 3.93 9.37 6.77
CA ALA A 303 2.53 9.18 6.36
C ALA A 303 2.19 7.70 6.14
N ALA A 304 3.06 6.97 5.44
CA ALA A 304 2.89 5.53 5.19
C ALA A 304 2.97 4.70 6.49
N GLY A 305 3.93 5.02 7.37
CA GLY A 305 4.07 4.44 8.71
C GLY A 305 2.79 4.58 9.54
N LEU A 306 2.28 5.80 9.62
CA LEU A 306 1.09 6.12 10.39
C LEU A 306 -0.19 5.52 9.80
N LEU A 307 -0.31 5.46 8.47
CA LEU A 307 -1.48 4.89 7.79
C LEU A 307 -1.67 3.42 8.16
N SER A 308 -0.60 2.63 8.09
CA SER A 308 -0.63 1.21 8.45
C SER A 308 -0.99 0.98 9.90
N LEU A 309 -0.38 1.77 10.78
CA LEU A 309 -0.63 1.72 12.21
C LEU A 309 -2.09 2.10 12.55
N ALA A 310 -2.65 3.11 11.89
CA ALA A 310 -4.06 3.50 12.06
C ALA A 310 -5.03 2.40 11.58
N ILE A 311 -4.73 1.72 10.46
CA ILE A 311 -5.51 0.58 9.97
C ILE A 311 -5.47 -0.58 10.97
N GLU A 312 -4.30 -0.90 11.50
CA GLU A 312 -4.12 -1.98 12.46
C GLU A 312 -4.87 -1.72 13.78
N VAL A 313 -4.74 -0.51 14.33
CA VAL A 313 -5.50 -0.09 15.53
C VAL A 313 -7.01 -0.09 15.26
N THR A 314 -7.46 0.28 14.07
CA THR A 314 -8.87 0.22 13.67
C THR A 314 -9.38 -1.23 13.65
N LYS A 315 -8.62 -2.17 13.07
CA LYS A 315 -8.95 -3.60 13.04
C LYS A 315 -9.00 -4.18 14.46
N LEU A 316 -7.97 -3.92 15.28
CA LEU A 316 -7.94 -4.32 16.69
C LEU A 316 -9.12 -3.74 17.47
N SER A 317 -9.50 -2.50 17.21
CA SER A 317 -10.66 -1.88 17.88
C SER A 317 -11.99 -2.51 17.46
N TYR A 318 -12.12 -2.95 16.21
CA TYR A 318 -13.34 -3.57 15.68
C TYR A 318 -13.59 -4.97 16.25
N THR A 319 -12.53 -5.77 16.47
CA THR A 319 -12.65 -7.10 17.09
C THR A 319 -13.20 -7.04 18.53
N TYR A 320 -12.90 -5.95 19.25
CA TYR A 320 -13.49 -5.67 20.57
C TYR A 320 -14.95 -5.20 20.54
N ILE A 321 -15.44 -4.65 19.43
CA ILE A 321 -16.81 -4.14 19.31
C ILE A 321 -17.78 -5.19 18.78
N ALA A 322 -17.35 -6.01 17.82
CA ALA A 322 -18.16 -7.11 17.31
C ALA A 322 -18.54 -8.11 18.43
N SER A 323 -17.79 -8.12 19.54
CA SER A 323 -18.02 -8.94 20.73
C SER A 323 -18.92 -8.29 21.80
N VAL A 324 -19.36 -7.02 21.63
CA VAL A 324 -20.14 -6.28 22.64
C VAL A 324 -21.44 -5.71 22.05
N ARG A 325 -22.60 -6.17 22.55
CA ARG A 325 -23.92 -5.61 22.19
C ARG A 325 -24.13 -4.22 22.82
N GLY A 326 -24.29 -3.20 21.98
CA GLY A 326 -24.63 -1.83 22.42
C GLY A 326 -23.41 -0.98 22.79
N ALA A 327 -22.54 -0.69 21.81
CA ALA A 327 -21.33 0.09 22.01
C ALA A 327 -21.62 1.53 22.54
N PRO A 328 -20.84 2.04 23.51
CA PRO A 328 -20.94 3.43 23.99
C PRO A 328 -20.71 4.43 22.85
N LYS A 329 -21.42 5.57 22.85
CA LYS A 329 -21.29 6.62 21.81
C LYS A 329 -19.85 7.14 21.66
N SER A 330 -19.11 7.24 22.76
CA SER A 330 -17.70 7.64 22.80
C SER A 330 -16.79 6.66 22.03
N LEU A 331 -17.12 5.38 22.03
CA LEU A 331 -16.41 4.33 21.31
C LEU A 331 -16.66 4.39 19.80
N THR A 332 -17.89 4.74 19.40
CA THR A 332 -18.24 5.00 18.00
C THR A 332 -17.52 6.24 17.47
N SER A 333 -17.44 7.32 18.26
CA SER A 333 -16.67 8.52 17.90
C SER A 333 -15.19 8.23 17.74
N TYR A 334 -14.60 7.42 18.62
CA TYR A 334 -13.19 6.99 18.54
C TYR A 334 -12.89 6.23 17.25
N ILE A 335 -13.72 5.26 16.86
CA ILE A 335 -13.54 4.56 15.58
C ILE A 335 -13.77 5.49 14.39
N GLY A 336 -14.74 6.40 14.48
CA GLY A 336 -14.96 7.41 13.45
C GLY A 336 -13.73 8.26 13.19
N GLU A 337 -13.03 8.70 14.25
CA GLU A 337 -11.81 9.49 14.13
C GLU A 337 -10.60 8.68 13.63
N LEU A 338 -10.49 7.39 13.98
CA LEU A 338 -9.47 6.50 13.42
C LEU A 338 -9.71 6.22 11.93
N ALA A 339 -10.95 5.95 11.52
CA ALA A 339 -11.31 5.76 10.12
C ALA A 339 -11.07 7.04 9.29
N THR A 340 -11.36 8.20 9.90
CA THR A 340 -10.99 9.50 9.32
C THR A 340 -9.49 9.58 9.10
N LEU A 341 -8.70 9.27 10.13
CA LEU A 341 -7.24 9.33 10.06
C LEU A 341 -6.71 8.47 8.93
N THR A 342 -7.20 7.23 8.80
CA THR A 342 -6.89 6.36 7.67
C THR A 342 -7.24 7.01 6.33
N SER A 343 -8.44 7.58 6.18
CA SER A 343 -8.85 8.25 4.94
C SER A 343 -7.98 9.45 4.59
N VAL A 344 -7.66 10.31 5.57
CA VAL A 344 -6.83 11.51 5.38
C VAL A 344 -5.40 11.10 5.02
N LEU A 345 -4.86 10.05 5.64
CA LEU A 345 -3.52 9.56 5.32
C LEU A 345 -3.44 8.87 3.95
N LEU A 346 -4.50 8.19 3.51
CA LEU A 346 -4.60 7.66 2.13
C LEU A 346 -4.58 8.79 1.10
N GLN A 347 -5.33 9.87 1.33
CA GLN A 347 -5.32 11.04 0.45
C GLN A 347 -3.96 11.75 0.46
N LEU A 348 -3.27 11.73 1.61
CA LEU A 348 -1.94 12.32 1.75
C LEU A 348 -0.90 11.50 0.99
N ASP A 349 -0.97 10.17 1.07
CA ASP A 349 -0.17 9.29 0.25
C ASP A 349 -0.43 9.53 -1.25
N ASP A 350 -1.69 9.60 -1.70
CA ASP A 350 -2.04 9.89 -3.10
C ASP A 350 -1.41 11.20 -3.61
N LEU A 351 -1.44 12.28 -2.82
CA LEU A 351 -0.81 13.57 -3.17
C LEU A 351 0.72 13.53 -3.15
N ILE A 352 1.29 12.77 -2.21
CA ILE A 352 2.73 12.53 -2.10
C ILE A 352 3.24 11.74 -3.31
N GLN A 353 2.54 10.67 -3.70
CA GLN A 353 2.86 9.83 -4.87
C GLN A 353 2.77 10.63 -6.17
N ALA A 354 1.84 11.58 -6.26
CA ALA A 354 1.72 12.49 -7.40
C ALA A 354 2.87 13.53 -7.49
N ARG A 355 3.82 13.57 -6.54
CA ARG A 355 4.90 14.57 -6.40
C ARG A 355 4.41 16.02 -6.27
N ARG A 356 3.28 16.23 -5.59
CA ARG A 356 2.57 17.53 -5.54
C ARG A 356 2.71 18.31 -4.23
N VAL A 357 3.46 17.81 -3.25
CA VAL A 357 3.58 18.44 -1.92
C VAL A 357 4.45 19.70 -1.95
N ASN A 358 3.90 20.81 -1.46
CA ASN A 358 4.61 22.08 -1.39
C ASN A 358 5.51 22.15 -0.13
N SER A 359 6.77 22.56 -0.31
CA SER A 359 7.84 22.44 0.71
C SER A 359 7.71 23.36 1.92
N GLN A 360 6.73 24.27 1.96
CA GLN A 360 6.63 25.27 3.03
C GLN A 360 6.04 24.72 4.34
N ASN A 361 5.39 23.55 4.30
CA ASN A 361 4.80 22.89 5.47
C ASN A 361 5.50 21.57 5.87
N SER A 362 6.59 21.18 5.18
CA SER A 362 7.24 19.87 5.32
C SER A 362 7.66 19.54 6.76
N GLN A 363 8.23 20.52 7.47
CA GLN A 363 8.74 20.34 8.84
C GLN A 363 7.64 20.25 9.91
N ILE A 364 6.54 21.00 9.73
CA ILE A 364 5.38 20.94 10.64
C ILE A 364 4.65 19.61 10.42
N LEU A 365 4.48 19.22 9.16
CA LEU A 365 3.84 17.98 8.77
C LEU A 365 4.66 16.76 9.22
N SER A 366 5.98 16.76 9.01
CA SER A 366 6.85 15.65 9.46
C SER A 366 6.85 15.50 10.98
N LYS A 367 6.88 16.61 11.73
CA LYS A 367 6.74 16.57 13.18
C LYS A 367 5.38 16.03 13.60
N ALA A 368 4.30 16.52 12.99
CA ALA A 368 2.95 16.05 13.31
C ALA A 368 2.74 14.57 12.99
N LEU A 369 3.32 14.07 11.88
CA LEU A 369 3.33 12.65 11.50
C LEU A 369 4.05 11.81 12.55
N ASN A 370 5.27 12.20 12.95
CA ASN A 370 6.04 11.49 13.96
C ASN A 370 5.36 11.48 15.33
N ASP A 371 4.85 12.63 15.79
CA ASP A 371 4.15 12.75 17.07
C ASP A 371 2.87 11.89 17.07
N CYS A 372 2.13 11.88 15.95
CA CYS A 372 0.93 11.03 15.80
C CYS A 372 1.29 9.55 15.79
N GLN A 373 2.38 9.16 15.12
CA GLN A 373 2.84 7.77 15.07
C GLN A 373 3.14 7.22 16.46
N GLN A 374 3.87 7.97 17.28
CA GLN A 374 4.16 7.57 18.66
C GLN A 374 2.88 7.40 19.50
N GLU A 375 1.91 8.31 19.36
CA GLU A 375 0.64 8.25 20.09
C GLU A 375 -0.24 7.07 19.67
N VAL A 376 -0.28 6.74 18.37
CA VAL A 376 -1.03 5.59 17.85
C VAL A 376 -0.29 4.27 18.16
N GLU A 377 1.05 4.25 18.23
CA GLU A 377 1.84 3.07 18.65
C GLU A 377 1.58 2.76 20.13
N HIS A 378 1.56 3.78 20.98
CA HIS A 378 1.22 3.61 22.38
C HIS A 378 -0.23 3.11 22.57
N LEU A 379 -1.15 3.56 21.73
CA LEU A 379 -2.53 3.09 21.69
C LEU A 379 -2.63 1.62 21.28
N LYS A 380 -1.91 1.21 20.22
CA LYS A 380 -1.76 -0.19 19.79
C LYS A 380 -1.25 -1.06 20.92
N ALA A 381 -0.11 -0.69 21.53
CA ALA A 381 0.50 -1.45 22.62
C ALA A 381 -0.43 -1.62 23.83
N LYS A 382 -1.27 -0.61 24.13
CA LYS A 382 -2.26 -0.68 25.22
C LYS A 382 -3.43 -1.61 24.89
N LEU A 383 -3.88 -1.64 23.63
CA LEU A 383 -4.89 -2.58 23.15
C LEU A 383 -4.35 -4.02 23.18
N GLU A 384 -3.12 -4.24 22.74
CA GLU A 384 -2.47 -5.56 22.70
C GLU A 384 -2.18 -6.14 24.11
N ARG A 385 -1.68 -5.32 25.04
CA ARG A 385 -1.35 -5.77 26.43
C ARG A 385 -2.54 -6.40 27.17
N LYS A 386 -3.78 -6.03 26.83
CA LYS A 386 -4.99 -6.57 27.47
C LYS A 386 -5.57 -7.80 26.75
N VAL A 387 -5.21 -8.04 25.48
CA VAL A 387 -5.45 -9.33 24.80
C VAL A 387 -4.65 -10.44 25.48
N SER A 388 -3.44 -10.14 25.99
CA SER A 388 -2.57 -11.12 26.69
C SER A 388 -2.99 -11.47 28.13
N TYR A 389 -3.83 -10.66 28.78
CA TYR A 389 -4.27 -10.87 30.17
C TYR A 389 -5.63 -11.60 30.22
N GLY A 390 -5.68 -12.90 29.89
CA GLY A 390 -6.99 -13.57 29.93
C GLY A 390 -7.14 -15.03 29.52
N ARG A 391 -6.11 -15.89 29.60
CA ARG A 391 -6.30 -17.37 29.55
C ARG A 391 -6.85 -17.97 30.85
N ILE A 392 -7.17 -17.16 31.86
CA ILE A 392 -7.78 -17.64 33.12
C ILE A 392 -9.03 -16.77 33.43
N LYS A 393 -10.22 -17.40 33.34
CA LYS A 393 -11.61 -16.88 33.53
C LYS A 393 -12.26 -16.12 32.35
N ALA A 394 -12.61 -16.88 31.32
CA ALA A 394 -13.34 -16.49 30.12
C ALA A 394 -14.85 -16.17 30.29
N LYS A 395 -15.28 -15.49 31.37
CA LYS A 395 -16.68 -15.00 31.45
C LYS A 395 -16.87 -13.55 31.91
N VAL A 396 -15.80 -12.85 32.31
CA VAL A 396 -15.95 -11.45 32.80
C VAL A 396 -14.98 -10.46 32.14
N ALA A 397 -13.85 -10.91 31.56
CA ALA A 397 -12.88 -10.01 30.93
C ALA A 397 -13.23 -9.61 29.47
N ALA A 398 -14.12 -10.35 28.81
CA ALA A 398 -14.55 -10.08 27.42
C ALA A 398 -15.43 -8.83 27.26
N LEU A 399 -15.69 -8.09 28.34
CA LEU A 399 -16.59 -6.92 28.37
C LEU A 399 -15.92 -5.61 28.80
N ALA A 400 -14.63 -5.59 29.11
CA ALA A 400 -13.96 -4.37 29.57
C ALA A 400 -13.03 -3.82 28.48
N TRP A 401 -13.58 -2.94 27.65
CA TRP A 401 -12.81 -2.02 26.79
C TRP A 401 -11.63 -1.43 27.59
N PRO A 402 -10.40 -1.43 27.05
CA PRO A 402 -9.18 -1.17 27.84
C PRO A 402 -8.90 0.30 28.16
N LEU A 403 -9.71 1.22 27.62
CA LEU A 403 -9.63 2.65 27.91
C LEU A 403 -10.81 3.04 28.80
N SER A 404 -10.55 3.83 29.84
CA SER A 404 -11.63 4.52 30.55
C SER A 404 -12.32 5.54 29.64
N GLU A 405 -13.52 5.99 29.98
CA GLU A 405 -14.26 6.99 29.18
C GLU A 405 -13.48 8.31 29.05
N SER A 406 -12.77 8.74 30.09
CA SER A 406 -11.89 9.91 30.05
C SER A 406 -10.72 9.71 29.08
N GLU A 407 -10.02 8.58 29.16
CA GLU A 407 -8.91 8.27 28.26
C GLU A 407 -9.37 8.11 26.81
N LEU A 408 -10.56 7.55 26.60
CA LEU A 408 -11.18 7.41 25.28
C LEU A 408 -11.48 8.78 24.69
N GLN A 409 -12.04 9.70 25.48
CA GLN A 409 -12.28 11.07 25.05
C GLN A 409 -10.97 11.83 24.76
N ASP A 410 -9.93 11.62 25.57
CA ASP A 410 -8.61 12.20 25.31
C ASP A 410 -8.02 11.69 23.98
N LYS A 411 -8.21 10.40 23.67
CA LYS A 411 -7.77 9.82 22.39
C LYS A 411 -8.60 10.29 21.20
N VAL A 412 -9.92 10.43 21.35
CA VAL A 412 -10.78 11.09 20.34
C VAL A 412 -10.28 12.50 20.03
N ASN A 413 -10.04 13.31 21.06
CA ASN A 413 -9.57 14.69 20.90
C ASN A 413 -8.18 14.75 20.25
N MET A 414 -7.29 13.82 20.62
CA MET A 414 -5.96 13.68 20.03
C MET A 414 -6.04 13.34 18.54
N LEU A 415 -6.83 12.33 18.16
CA LEU A 415 -7.01 11.91 16.76
C LEU A 415 -7.65 13.03 15.94
N HIS A 416 -8.69 13.67 16.49
CA HIS A 416 -9.35 14.80 15.85
C HIS A 416 -8.37 15.96 15.56
N ARG A 417 -7.45 16.24 16.49
CA ARG A 417 -6.39 17.24 16.29
C ARG A 417 -5.46 16.88 15.14
N TYR A 418 -4.99 15.63 15.05
CA TYR A 418 -4.10 15.21 13.97
C TYR A 418 -4.82 15.14 12.63
N ASN A 419 -6.07 14.69 12.59
CA ASN A 419 -6.93 14.74 11.41
C ASN A 419 -7.01 16.17 10.85
N GLY A 420 -7.25 17.17 11.71
CA GLY A 420 -7.26 18.57 11.29
C GLY A 420 -5.92 19.08 10.74
N ILE A 421 -4.79 18.65 11.32
CA ILE A 421 -3.45 19.03 10.83
C ILE A 421 -3.18 18.44 9.44
N PHE A 422 -3.45 17.15 9.25
CA PHE A 422 -3.20 16.47 7.98
C PHE A 422 -4.15 16.94 6.89
N SER A 423 -5.44 17.11 7.20
CA SER A 423 -6.40 17.65 6.25
C SER A 423 -6.10 19.09 5.85
N SER A 424 -5.65 19.93 6.80
CA SER A 424 -5.15 21.27 6.46
C SER A 424 -3.98 21.23 5.47
N ALA A 425 -3.07 20.26 5.61
CA ALA A 425 -1.95 20.10 4.68
C ALA A 425 -2.43 19.66 3.28
N LEU A 426 -3.37 18.72 3.21
CA LEU A 426 -4.00 18.27 1.96
C LEU A 426 -4.69 19.41 1.21
N GLN A 427 -5.44 20.23 1.93
CA GLN A 427 -6.15 21.37 1.38
C GLN A 427 -5.17 22.41 0.82
N ALA A 428 -4.09 22.71 1.56
CA ALA A 428 -3.04 23.62 1.11
C ALA A 428 -2.40 23.18 -0.23
N ASP A 429 -2.13 21.88 -0.38
CA ASP A 429 -1.50 21.33 -1.60
C ASP A 429 -2.49 21.29 -2.78
N SER A 430 -3.73 20.88 -2.52
CA SER A 430 -4.82 20.90 -3.53
C SER A 430 -5.05 22.32 -4.05
N PHE A 431 -5.07 23.30 -3.16
CA PHE A 431 -5.17 24.71 -3.49
C PHE A 431 -3.97 25.20 -4.32
N ALA A 432 -2.76 24.81 -3.95
CA ALA A 432 -1.55 25.18 -4.70
C ALA A 432 -1.56 24.67 -6.15
N LEU A 433 -2.15 23.50 -6.40
CA LEU A 433 -2.28 22.93 -7.75
C LEU A 433 -3.28 23.69 -8.61
N VAL A 434 -4.47 23.98 -8.06
CA VAL A 434 -5.49 24.78 -8.75
C VAL A 434 -4.92 26.16 -9.06
N LEU A 435 -4.21 26.78 -8.11
CA LEU A 435 -3.55 28.05 -8.33
C LEU A 435 -2.47 27.99 -9.42
N ARG A 436 -1.70 26.90 -9.49
CA ARG A 436 -0.71 26.71 -10.56
C ARG A 436 -1.39 26.65 -11.92
N ASP A 437 -2.49 25.93 -12.02
CA ASP A 437 -3.27 25.80 -13.25
C ASP A 437 -3.86 27.16 -13.67
N VAL A 438 -4.53 27.85 -12.73
CA VAL A 438 -5.08 29.21 -12.91
C VAL A 438 -4.00 30.22 -13.34
N LYS A 439 -2.79 30.14 -12.75
CA LYS A 439 -1.65 30.99 -13.14
C LYS A 439 -1.03 30.58 -14.48
N SER A 440 -1.12 29.31 -14.86
CA SER A 440 -0.58 28.79 -16.14
C SER A 440 -1.48 29.04 -17.34
N GLY A 441 -2.77 29.30 -17.12
CA GLY A 441 -3.76 29.66 -18.15
C GLY A 441 -3.47 30.97 -18.91
N ASN A 442 -2.30 31.58 -18.69
CA ASN A 442 -1.74 32.72 -19.39
C ASN A 442 -2.78 33.84 -19.57
N LEU A 443 -3.14 34.49 -18.46
CA LEU A 443 -4.04 35.64 -18.41
C LEU A 443 -3.20 36.94 -18.53
N PRO A 444 -2.89 37.44 -19.74
CA PRO A 444 -2.07 38.63 -19.90
C PRO A 444 -2.70 39.83 -19.19
N GLY A 445 -1.87 40.58 -18.47
CA GLY A 445 -2.31 41.76 -17.72
C GLY A 445 -3.13 41.45 -16.45
N THR A 446 -2.96 40.25 -15.88
CA THR A 446 -3.58 39.88 -14.60
C THR A 446 -2.55 39.48 -13.55
N ALA A 447 -2.56 40.14 -12.39
CA ALA A 447 -1.84 39.71 -11.18
C ALA A 447 -2.72 38.79 -10.35
N ILE A 448 -2.21 37.61 -10.00
CA ILE A 448 -2.92 36.62 -9.17
C ILE A 448 -2.10 36.36 -7.91
N ALA A 449 -2.66 36.76 -6.78
CA ALA A 449 -2.11 36.50 -5.45
C ALA A 449 -3.04 35.60 -4.66
N SER A 450 -2.48 34.78 -3.77
CA SER A 450 -3.27 33.79 -3.06
C SER A 450 -2.77 33.52 -1.65
N HIS A 451 -3.69 33.12 -0.77
CA HIS A 451 -3.38 32.76 0.61
C HIS A 451 -4.28 31.61 1.11
N PHE A 452 -3.67 30.63 1.79
CA PHE A 452 -4.37 29.52 2.46
C PHE A 452 -4.32 29.73 3.96
N PHE A 453 -5.48 29.81 4.60
CA PHE A 453 -5.60 29.90 6.06
C PHE A 453 -5.61 28.51 6.68
N SER A 454 -4.85 28.33 7.77
CA SER A 454 -4.91 27.11 8.57
C SER A 454 -4.77 27.42 10.04
N SER A 455 -5.64 26.81 10.84
CA SER A 455 -5.62 26.81 12.30
C SER A 455 -4.32 26.22 12.88
N SER A 456 -3.59 25.41 12.10
CA SER A 456 -2.27 24.87 12.45
C SER A 456 -1.13 25.90 12.40
N ARG A 457 -1.37 27.13 11.91
CA ARG A 457 -0.38 28.23 11.81
C ARG A 457 -0.67 29.37 12.82
N PRO A 458 -0.42 29.18 14.13
CA PRO A 458 -0.85 30.11 15.17
C PRO A 458 -0.13 31.48 15.18
N LYS A 459 0.92 31.70 14.37
CA LYS A 459 1.73 32.93 14.35
C LYS A 459 1.40 33.88 13.18
N GLU A 460 0.34 33.61 12.43
CA GLU A 460 -0.01 34.43 11.29
C GLU A 460 -0.60 35.79 11.70
N SER A 461 -0.28 36.85 10.96
CA SER A 461 -0.82 38.19 11.18
C SER A 461 -1.34 38.77 9.87
N VAL A 462 -2.36 39.63 9.94
CA VAL A 462 -2.91 40.36 8.77
C VAL A 462 -1.79 41.00 7.94
N SER A 463 -0.79 41.58 8.62
CA SER A 463 0.31 42.28 7.96
C SER A 463 1.20 41.31 7.17
N ASN A 464 1.46 40.11 7.68
CA ASN A 464 2.22 39.09 6.96
C ASN A 464 1.45 38.54 5.75
N VAL A 465 0.14 38.34 5.90
CA VAL A 465 -0.73 37.92 4.78
C VAL A 465 -0.68 38.96 3.66
N LEU A 466 -0.89 40.24 3.97
CA LEU A 466 -0.84 41.29 2.96
C LEU A 466 0.53 41.44 2.29
N ARG A 467 1.62 41.36 3.05
CA ARG A 467 2.98 41.37 2.47
C ARG A 467 3.19 40.20 1.51
N SER A 468 2.71 39.01 1.86
CA SER A 468 2.77 37.84 0.98
C SER A 468 1.98 38.06 -0.30
N LEU A 469 0.75 38.58 -0.20
CA LEU A 469 -0.09 38.87 -1.36
C LEU A 469 0.53 39.94 -2.27
N ILE A 470 1.12 41.00 -1.70
CA ILE A 470 1.85 42.04 -2.44
C ILE A 470 3.04 41.46 -3.19
N ALA A 471 3.88 40.67 -2.51
CA ALA A 471 5.05 40.06 -3.15
C ALA A 471 4.63 39.19 -4.35
N GLN A 472 3.56 38.40 -4.20
CA GLN A 472 3.01 37.60 -5.30
C GLN A 472 2.49 38.45 -6.46
N ALA A 473 1.72 39.51 -6.15
CA ALA A 473 1.15 40.39 -7.19
C ALA A 473 2.24 41.20 -7.93
N LEU A 474 3.28 41.64 -7.22
CA LEU A 474 4.41 42.37 -7.81
C LEU A 474 5.22 41.53 -8.80
N HIS A 475 5.34 40.22 -8.58
CA HIS A 475 6.01 39.34 -9.54
C HIS A 475 5.32 39.29 -10.91
N SER A 476 4.01 39.55 -10.96
CA SER A 476 3.25 39.61 -12.21
C SER A 476 3.25 41.00 -12.85
N CYS A 477 3.82 42.01 -12.18
CA CYS A 477 3.86 43.38 -12.69
C CYS A 477 5.00 43.56 -13.70
N PRO A 478 4.75 44.12 -14.89
CA PRO A 478 5.80 44.45 -15.85
C PRO A 478 6.64 45.64 -15.37
N ILE A 479 6.05 46.53 -14.56
CA ILE A 479 6.69 47.70 -13.97
C ILE A 479 6.28 47.76 -12.50
N ILE A 480 7.26 47.90 -11.60
CA ILE A 480 7.02 48.01 -10.16
C ILE A 480 6.35 49.37 -9.87
N PRO A 481 5.19 49.41 -9.18
CA PRO A 481 4.53 50.66 -8.81
C PRO A 481 5.40 51.54 -7.89
N GLN A 482 5.29 52.87 -8.03
CA GLN A 482 6.05 53.83 -7.24
C GLN A 482 5.78 53.67 -5.73
N GLU A 483 4.56 53.33 -5.35
CA GLU A 483 4.15 53.05 -3.98
C GLU A 483 4.92 51.87 -3.38
N ALA A 484 5.24 50.85 -4.18
CA ALA A 484 6.05 49.71 -3.74
C ALA A 484 7.52 50.09 -3.56
N LEU A 485 8.07 50.93 -4.46
CA LEU A 485 9.42 51.46 -4.36
C LEU A 485 9.58 52.36 -3.12
N ALA A 486 8.64 53.29 -2.91
CA ALA A 486 8.63 54.16 -1.74
C ALA A 486 8.53 53.36 -0.43
N LEU A 487 7.77 52.25 -0.44
CA LEU A 487 7.66 51.36 0.71
C LEU A 487 8.97 50.63 1.00
N TYR A 488 9.70 50.21 -0.03
CA TYR A 488 11.01 49.56 0.10
C TYR A 488 12.05 50.53 0.69
N GLU A 489 12.10 51.75 0.19
CA GLU A 489 13.01 52.81 0.68
C GLU A 489 12.73 53.23 2.13
N LYS A 490 11.45 53.22 2.54
CA LYS A 490 11.03 53.55 3.92
C LYS A 490 11.51 52.54 4.97
N GLY A 491 11.83 51.31 4.58
CA GLY A 491 12.34 50.26 5.47
C GLY A 491 11.30 49.65 6.43
N SER A 492 11.65 48.53 7.06
CA SER A 492 10.72 47.71 7.87
C SER A 492 10.32 48.32 9.21
N GLN A 493 11.03 49.35 9.69
CA GLN A 493 10.82 49.93 11.03
C GLN A 493 9.58 50.84 11.14
N ASN A 494 9.00 51.33 10.03
CA ASN A 494 7.87 52.29 10.03
C ASN A 494 6.70 51.86 9.13
N LEU A 495 6.50 50.56 8.94
CA LEU A 495 5.49 50.02 8.03
C LEU A 495 4.06 50.14 8.58
N MET A 496 3.19 50.87 7.89
CA MET A 496 1.77 50.98 8.24
C MET A 496 0.88 50.07 7.40
N MET A 497 -0.31 49.72 7.92
CA MET A 497 -1.28 48.91 7.18
C MET A 497 -1.78 49.62 5.92
N THR A 498 -1.92 50.94 5.98
CA THR A 498 -2.30 51.80 4.86
C THR A 498 -1.27 51.74 3.74
N ASP A 499 0.02 51.62 4.05
CA ASP A 499 1.06 51.49 3.03
C ASP A 499 0.88 50.21 2.21
N LEU A 500 0.56 49.09 2.87
CA LEU A 500 0.31 47.80 2.21
C LEU A 500 -0.96 47.83 1.33
N ILE A 501 -2.02 48.47 1.82
CA ILE A 501 -3.26 48.66 1.04
C ILE A 501 -2.99 49.53 -0.19
N ASN A 502 -2.22 50.62 -0.04
CA ASN A 502 -1.87 51.52 -1.14
C ASN A 502 -1.08 50.82 -2.25
N VAL A 503 -0.16 49.91 -1.90
CA VAL A 503 0.58 49.11 -2.90
C VAL A 503 -0.37 48.22 -3.70
N LEU A 504 -1.26 47.46 -3.04
CA LEU A 504 -2.24 46.63 -3.74
C LEU A 504 -3.17 47.47 -4.62
N ALA A 505 -3.57 48.64 -4.15
CA ALA A 505 -4.38 49.59 -4.92
C ALA A 505 -3.65 50.10 -6.16
N ALA A 506 -2.35 50.39 -6.06
CA ALA A 506 -1.54 50.83 -7.19
C ALA A 506 -1.39 49.73 -8.24
N ILE A 507 -1.24 48.47 -7.83
CA ILE A 507 -1.24 47.31 -8.72
C ILE A 507 -2.61 47.16 -9.41
N ALA A 508 -3.71 47.26 -8.65
CA ALA A 508 -5.06 47.16 -9.19
C ALA A 508 -5.42 48.26 -10.20
N LYS A 509 -4.79 49.45 -10.10
CA LYS A 509 -4.93 50.53 -11.08
C LYS A 509 -4.21 50.25 -12.39
N SER A 510 -3.10 49.51 -12.36
CA SER A 510 -2.28 49.26 -13.56
C SER A 510 -2.68 47.96 -14.27
N MET A 511 -3.30 47.03 -13.57
CA MET A 511 -3.69 45.73 -14.12
C MET A 511 -4.81 45.06 -13.34
N THR A 512 -5.44 44.05 -13.96
CA THR A 512 -6.44 43.25 -13.27
C THR A 512 -5.78 42.51 -12.11
N THR A 513 -6.26 42.71 -10.88
CA THR A 513 -5.70 42.07 -9.70
C THR A 513 -6.73 41.14 -9.09
N CYS A 514 -6.37 39.86 -8.94
CA CYS A 514 -7.19 38.83 -8.33
C CYS A 514 -6.51 38.28 -7.07
N ILE A 515 -7.25 38.26 -5.96
CA ILE A 515 -6.83 37.66 -4.70
C ILE A 515 -7.70 36.44 -4.43
N ILE A 516 -7.06 35.29 -4.23
CA ILE A 516 -7.72 34.00 -3.97
C ILE A 516 -7.43 33.58 -2.53
N LEU A 517 -8.46 33.46 -1.70
CA LEU A 517 -8.35 33.10 -0.29
C LEU A 517 -8.99 31.74 -0.03
N ASP A 518 -8.23 30.80 0.50
CA ASP A 518 -8.72 29.46 0.81
C ASP A 518 -8.85 29.21 2.31
N ALA A 519 -9.88 28.45 2.69
CA ALA A 519 -10.21 28.12 4.08
C ALA A 519 -10.40 29.35 4.99
N LEU A 520 -11.06 30.40 4.49
CA LEU A 520 -11.19 31.70 5.17
C LEU A 520 -11.80 31.61 6.58
N ASP A 521 -12.57 30.57 6.88
CA ASP A 521 -13.11 30.31 8.22
C ASP A 521 -12.06 29.93 9.27
N GLU A 522 -10.84 29.58 8.86
CA GLU A 522 -9.69 29.35 9.74
C GLU A 522 -8.88 30.63 10.01
N CYS A 523 -9.28 31.77 9.44
CA CYS A 523 -8.62 33.05 9.63
C CYS A 523 -8.75 33.54 11.09
N PRO A 524 -7.64 33.70 11.84
CA PRO A 524 -7.70 34.09 13.26
C PRO A 524 -8.08 35.58 13.46
N PHE A 525 -8.07 36.38 12.39
CA PHE A 525 -8.34 37.82 12.40
C PHE A 525 -9.41 38.21 11.37
N LEU A 526 -10.38 37.32 11.12
CA LEU A 526 -11.41 37.46 10.10
C LEU A 526 -12.10 38.84 10.05
N PRO A 527 -12.56 39.45 11.17
CA PRO A 527 -13.24 40.75 11.09
C PRO A 527 -12.34 41.87 10.56
N LYS A 528 -11.05 41.86 10.97
CA LYS A 528 -10.06 42.87 10.53
C LYS A 528 -9.69 42.67 9.07
N LEU A 529 -9.47 41.42 8.65
CA LEU A 529 -9.20 41.10 7.25
C LEU A 529 -10.39 41.47 6.36
N PHE A 530 -11.61 41.15 6.77
CA PHE A 530 -12.82 41.43 6.01
C PHE A 530 -12.99 42.92 5.68
N ASN A 531 -12.74 43.81 6.65
CA ASN A 531 -12.75 45.26 6.39
C ASN A 531 -11.73 45.68 5.33
N ILE A 532 -10.54 45.07 5.35
CA ILE A 532 -9.49 45.35 4.36
C ILE A 532 -9.90 44.81 2.99
N LEU A 533 -10.51 43.62 2.93
CA LEU A 533 -11.03 43.03 1.69
C LEU A 533 -12.11 43.93 1.06
N LEU A 534 -13.00 44.52 1.86
CA LEU A 534 -13.97 45.50 1.36
C LEU A 534 -13.28 46.73 0.75
N THR A 535 -12.29 47.31 1.44
CA THR A 535 -11.51 48.43 0.90
C THR A 535 -10.79 48.06 -0.39
N LEU A 536 -10.17 46.88 -0.46
CA LEU A 536 -9.50 46.41 -1.68
C LEU A 536 -10.49 46.19 -2.84
N GLN A 537 -11.69 45.68 -2.55
CA GLN A 537 -12.75 45.53 -3.55
C GLN A 537 -13.18 46.87 -4.13
N GLU A 538 -13.37 47.89 -3.29
CA GLU A 538 -13.67 49.26 -3.73
C GLU A 538 -12.56 49.87 -4.59
N LEU A 539 -11.32 49.42 -4.39
CA LEU A 539 -10.14 49.83 -5.16
C LEU A 539 -9.92 48.99 -6.44
N GLY A 540 -10.87 48.12 -6.80
CA GLY A 540 -10.85 47.35 -8.05
C GLY A 540 -10.18 45.98 -7.97
N VAL A 541 -9.82 45.50 -6.78
CA VAL A 541 -9.30 44.14 -6.58
C VAL A 541 -10.45 43.14 -6.61
N ARG A 542 -10.31 42.09 -7.44
CA ARG A 542 -11.24 40.95 -7.47
C ARG A 542 -10.85 39.95 -6.38
N ILE A 543 -11.81 39.50 -5.59
CA ILE A 543 -11.54 38.65 -4.44
C ILE A 543 -12.39 37.41 -4.57
N PHE A 544 -11.74 36.25 -4.61
CA PHE A 544 -12.39 34.96 -4.55
C PHE A 544 -12.06 34.31 -3.22
N ALA A 545 -13.06 33.81 -2.51
CA ALA A 545 -12.84 33.12 -1.24
C ALA A 545 -13.62 31.81 -1.14
N THR A 546 -13.00 30.81 -0.52
CA THR A 546 -13.66 29.58 -0.06
C THR A 546 -13.70 29.57 1.47
N ALA A 547 -14.79 29.05 2.02
CA ALA A 547 -14.94 28.87 3.46
C ALA A 547 -15.98 27.80 3.78
N ARG A 548 -15.87 27.17 4.95
CA ARG A 548 -16.98 26.39 5.50
C ARG A 548 -18.21 27.27 5.74
N ASP A 549 -19.39 26.70 5.50
CA ASP A 549 -20.68 27.37 5.69
C ASP A 549 -21.05 27.57 7.18
N LEU A 550 -20.34 28.47 7.86
CA LEU A 550 -20.48 28.76 9.29
C LEU A 550 -21.19 30.11 9.54
N PRO A 551 -21.95 30.26 10.64
CA PRO A 551 -22.63 31.52 10.98
C PRO A 551 -21.71 32.74 10.99
N LYS A 552 -20.47 32.58 11.49
CA LYS A 552 -19.45 33.64 11.53
C LYS A 552 -19.05 34.12 10.13
N ILE A 553 -19.07 33.26 9.12
CA ILE A 553 -18.78 33.61 7.73
C ILE A 553 -20.01 34.23 7.10
N ARG A 554 -21.18 33.60 7.23
CA ARG A 554 -22.44 34.12 6.66
C ARG A 554 -22.68 35.58 7.02
N LYS A 555 -22.50 35.95 8.29
CA LYS A 555 -22.66 37.33 8.78
C LYS A 555 -21.85 38.36 7.98
N HIS A 556 -20.67 38.01 7.50
CA HIS A 556 -19.83 38.91 6.71
C HIS A 556 -20.21 38.94 5.22
N PHE A 557 -20.77 37.86 4.68
CA PHE A 557 -20.98 37.68 3.23
C PHE A 557 -22.45 37.64 2.78
N GLU A 558 -23.41 37.91 3.67
CA GLU A 558 -24.86 37.87 3.40
C GLU A 558 -25.34 38.58 2.12
N LYS A 559 -24.67 39.67 1.73
CA LYS A 559 -25.03 40.50 0.56
C LYS A 559 -24.10 40.34 -0.64
N LYS A 560 -23.19 39.35 -0.61
CA LYS A 560 -22.22 39.10 -1.67
C LYS A 560 -22.66 37.89 -2.51
N PRO A 561 -22.27 37.81 -3.79
CA PRO A 561 -22.47 36.60 -4.59
C PRO A 561 -21.93 35.38 -3.86
N ARG A 562 -22.69 34.28 -3.88
CA ARG A 562 -22.27 33.04 -3.25
C ARG A 562 -22.71 31.84 -4.06
N VAL A 563 -21.87 30.80 -4.10
CA VAL A 563 -22.20 29.52 -4.70
C VAL A 563 -21.93 28.42 -3.67
N GLU A 564 -22.93 27.60 -3.38
CA GLU A 564 -22.75 26.44 -2.51
C GLU A 564 -22.06 25.33 -3.31
N ILE A 565 -20.92 24.85 -2.81
CA ILE A 565 -20.27 23.63 -3.30
C ILE A 565 -20.70 22.48 -2.39
N SER A 566 -21.44 21.54 -2.98
CA SER A 566 -21.84 20.31 -2.32
C SER A 566 -21.78 19.16 -3.32
N ALA A 567 -21.29 18.00 -2.89
CA ALA A 567 -21.38 16.78 -3.69
C ALA A 567 -22.85 16.40 -3.90
N THR A 568 -23.25 16.25 -5.15
CA THR A 568 -24.56 15.72 -5.50
C THR A 568 -24.60 14.22 -5.25
N ARG A 569 -25.81 13.64 -5.24
CA ARG A 569 -25.97 12.19 -5.17
C ARG A 569 -25.21 11.47 -6.28
N GLN A 570 -25.21 12.05 -7.48
CA GLN A 570 -24.52 11.51 -8.65
C GLN A 570 -23.00 11.59 -8.51
N ASP A 571 -22.47 12.68 -7.93
CA ASP A 571 -21.04 12.80 -7.65
C ASP A 571 -20.57 11.75 -6.63
N LEU A 572 -21.40 11.50 -5.61
CA LEU A 572 -21.15 10.45 -4.62
C LEU A 572 -21.21 9.05 -5.24
N ASP A 573 -22.22 8.77 -6.07
CA ASP A 573 -22.33 7.50 -6.80
C ASP A 573 -21.09 7.28 -7.68
N PHE A 574 -20.67 8.30 -8.43
CA PHE A 574 -19.48 8.23 -9.29
C PHE A 574 -18.21 8.01 -8.48
N TYR A 575 -18.01 8.79 -7.41
CA TYR A 575 -16.85 8.67 -6.54
C TYR A 575 -16.75 7.28 -5.89
N VAL A 576 -17.84 6.77 -5.34
CA VAL A 576 -17.87 5.46 -4.69
C VAL A 576 -17.61 4.35 -5.71
N ASN A 577 -18.24 4.40 -6.89
CA ASN A 577 -17.98 3.41 -7.95
C ASN A 577 -16.53 3.46 -8.44
N HIS A 578 -15.98 4.66 -8.66
CA HIS A 578 -14.58 4.82 -9.04
C HIS A 578 -13.63 4.24 -7.98
N ARG A 579 -13.89 4.49 -6.68
CA ARG A 579 -13.08 3.96 -5.58
C ARG A 579 -13.24 2.46 -5.40
N LEU A 580 -14.40 1.89 -5.72
CA LEU A 580 -14.57 0.44 -5.77
C LEU A 580 -13.72 -0.12 -6.92
N GLU A 581 -13.87 0.41 -8.14
CA GLU A 581 -13.22 -0.10 -9.36
C GLU A 581 -11.69 0.03 -9.36
N HIS A 582 -11.17 1.04 -8.68
CA HIS A 582 -9.73 1.34 -8.62
C HIS A 582 -9.13 1.15 -7.23
N GLY A 583 -9.90 0.61 -6.28
CA GLY A 583 -9.44 0.29 -4.93
C GLY A 583 -8.89 -1.13 -4.84
N GLU A 584 -8.38 -1.51 -3.66
CA GLU A 584 -7.97 -2.89 -3.36
C GLU A 584 -9.16 -3.85 -3.18
N VAL A 585 -10.38 -3.36 -3.40
CA VAL A 585 -11.61 -4.12 -3.29
C VAL A 585 -11.92 -4.75 -4.65
N ASP A 586 -11.88 -6.07 -4.75
CA ASP A 586 -12.22 -6.78 -5.98
C ASP A 586 -13.73 -6.65 -6.27
N VAL A 587 -14.09 -5.67 -7.10
CA VAL A 587 -15.48 -5.31 -7.45
C VAL A 587 -16.23 -6.46 -8.11
N GLU A 588 -15.52 -7.37 -8.77
CA GLU A 588 -16.13 -8.52 -9.43
C GLU A 588 -16.54 -9.61 -8.43
N SER A 589 -15.89 -9.66 -7.25
CA SER A 589 -16.17 -10.65 -6.19
C SER A 589 -17.40 -10.33 -5.34
N ILE A 590 -17.85 -9.07 -5.32
CA ILE A 590 -18.97 -8.61 -4.48
C ILE A 590 -20.32 -8.96 -5.13
N GLY A 591 -20.34 -9.18 -6.45
CA GLY A 591 -21.58 -9.36 -7.21
C GLY A 591 -22.30 -8.04 -7.46
N THR A 592 -23.03 -7.95 -8.56
CA THR A 592 -23.67 -6.69 -9.02
C THR A 592 -24.76 -6.20 -8.09
N GLU A 593 -25.52 -7.10 -7.44
CA GLU A 593 -26.55 -6.75 -6.45
C GLU A 593 -25.95 -6.14 -5.19
N LEU A 594 -24.96 -6.77 -4.56
CA LEU A 594 -24.35 -6.26 -3.33
C LEU A 594 -23.51 -5.01 -3.59
N LYS A 595 -22.87 -4.87 -4.77
CA LYS A 595 -22.25 -3.60 -5.22
C LYS A 595 -23.30 -2.49 -5.27
N SER A 596 -24.44 -2.74 -5.90
CA SER A 596 -25.55 -1.78 -6.01
C SER A 596 -26.09 -1.39 -4.64
N ASP A 597 -26.32 -2.37 -3.76
CA ASP A 597 -26.81 -2.14 -2.40
C ASP A 597 -25.81 -1.35 -1.55
N LEU A 598 -24.51 -1.63 -1.69
CA LEU A 598 -23.46 -0.95 -0.96
C LEU A 598 -23.27 0.50 -1.43
N VAL A 599 -23.26 0.73 -2.75
CA VAL A 599 -23.26 2.09 -3.33
C VAL A 599 -24.50 2.84 -2.87
N SER A 600 -25.69 2.24 -3.00
CA SER A 600 -26.96 2.83 -2.58
C SER A 600 -26.99 3.14 -1.08
N ALA A 601 -26.47 2.26 -0.23
CA ALA A 601 -26.40 2.46 1.22
C ALA A 601 -25.41 3.57 1.60
N ILE A 602 -24.21 3.59 1.02
CA ILE A 602 -23.19 4.62 1.26
C ILE A 602 -23.72 5.97 0.79
N VAL A 603 -24.26 6.03 -0.42
CA VAL A 603 -24.82 7.26 -0.99
C VAL A 603 -26.04 7.72 -0.23
N LYS A 604 -26.91 6.82 0.27
CA LYS A 604 -28.04 7.19 1.14
C LYS A 604 -27.59 7.66 2.52
N MET A 605 -26.50 7.13 3.07
CA MET A 605 -25.93 7.60 4.35
C MET A 605 -25.20 8.93 4.20
N ALA A 606 -24.55 9.16 3.06
CA ALA A 606 -23.82 10.39 2.74
C ALA A 606 -24.77 11.50 2.24
N ALA A 607 -25.78 11.15 1.45
CA ALA A 607 -26.81 12.07 0.97
C ALA A 607 -27.70 12.52 2.14
N GLY A 608 -27.54 13.78 2.52
CA GLY A 608 -28.25 14.39 3.65
C GLY A 608 -27.40 14.53 4.92
N ARG A 609 -26.25 13.87 5.01
CA ARG A 609 -25.19 14.31 5.92
C ARG A 609 -24.38 15.35 5.15
N LYS A 610 -24.54 16.64 5.49
CA LYS A 610 -23.46 17.60 5.25
C LYS A 610 -22.21 16.94 5.83
N PHE A 611 -21.21 16.67 4.99
CA PHE A 611 -19.98 16.01 5.39
C PHE A 611 -19.53 16.62 6.73
N ASN A 612 -19.64 15.85 7.82
CA ASN A 612 -19.18 16.32 9.14
C ASN A 612 -17.64 16.33 9.23
N GLN A 613 -16.97 16.09 8.10
CA GLN A 613 -15.62 16.53 7.79
C GLN A 613 -15.60 17.19 6.42
N GLU A 614 -15.47 18.53 6.45
CA GLU A 614 -14.60 19.26 5.52
C GLU A 614 -14.87 19.12 4.01
N SER A 615 -16.05 19.53 3.53
CA SER A 615 -16.22 20.03 2.14
C SER A 615 -17.65 20.51 1.85
N SER A 616 -18.18 21.40 2.70
CA SER A 616 -19.23 22.33 2.26
C SER A 616 -18.58 23.71 2.13
N GLY A 617 -17.99 23.96 0.96
CA GLY A 617 -17.42 25.25 0.63
C GLY A 617 -18.52 26.19 0.15
N MET A 618 -18.63 27.37 0.76
CA MET A 618 -19.33 28.50 0.15
C MET A 618 -18.29 29.25 -0.69
N LEU A 619 -18.48 29.26 -2.01
CA LEU A 619 -17.84 30.22 -2.91
C LEU A 619 -18.42 31.58 -2.61
N ILE A 620 -17.57 32.58 -2.53
CA ILE A 620 -17.97 33.99 -2.49
C ILE A 620 -17.25 34.67 -3.64
N ASP A 621 -18.02 35.25 -4.56
CA ASP A 621 -17.53 35.98 -5.75
C ASP A 621 -17.42 37.49 -5.48
#